data_AF-A0A2V9JF57-F1
#
_entry.id   AF-A0A2V9JF57-F1
#
_cell.length_a   1.000
_cell.length_b   1.000
_cell.length_c   1.000
_cell.angle_alpha   90.00
_cell.angle_beta   90.00
_cell.angle_gamma   90.00
#
_symmetry.space_group_name_H-M   'P 1'
#
loop_
_entity.id
_entity.type
_entity.pdbx_description
1 polymer ?
#
loop_
_entity_poly.entity_id
_entity_poly.type
_entity_poly.pdbx_seq_one_letter_code
_entity_poly.pdbx_strand_id
1 'polypeptide(L)'
;TTKCYVDFPKVVRETIRGVGYTRAKYGFDADTCSVISSIDEQSPDIALGVDTGGAGDQGLMFGFATNETEELMPMAIMLAHKLTRRLSEVRKKGVLDWVRPDGKSQVTVLYEGYRPIRVETVVVSTQHSPDVSIEKVRQEVLEQVIYPVIPERLRDGKTQYHINPTGRFAIGGPQGDCGLTGRKIIVDTYGGYGHHGGGAFSGKDPSKVDRSASYMARYLAKNIVAAKIADRVEIQLAYAIGVAQPVSVMVDTFGTGKIAEPKIEEILRAEFNLTPRGIIESLNLRRPIYKKTAAYGHFGRSEPEFTWEKADRAQILQKAAAL
;
A
#
# COMPACT_ATOMS: atom_id res chain seq x y z
N THR A 1 16.03 -16.13 9.39
CA THR A 1 16.86 -17.31 9.11
C THR A 1 16.10 -18.28 8.23
N THR A 2 16.76 -18.96 7.29
CA THR A 2 16.12 -19.93 6.38
C THR A 2 17.10 -21.04 6.00
N LYS A 3 16.57 -22.22 5.64
CA LYS A 3 17.34 -23.31 5.01
C LYS A 3 17.37 -23.20 3.49
N CYS A 4 16.62 -22.25 2.92
CA CYS A 4 16.52 -22.03 1.48
C CYS A 4 17.76 -21.30 0.96
N TYR A 5 18.32 -21.77 -0.14
CA TYR A 5 19.33 -21.03 -0.90
C TYR A 5 18.65 -20.10 -1.91
N VAL A 6 19.12 -18.85 -1.99
CA VAL A 6 18.64 -17.85 -2.96
C VAL A 6 19.84 -17.20 -3.62
N ASP A 7 19.87 -17.20 -4.96
CA ASP A 7 20.81 -16.41 -5.74
C ASP A 7 20.39 -14.92 -5.69
N PHE A 8 20.87 -14.22 -4.66
CA PHE A 8 20.51 -12.82 -4.41
C PHE A 8 20.86 -11.88 -5.59
N PRO A 9 22.07 -11.91 -6.17
CA PRO A 9 22.39 -11.10 -7.34
C PRO A 9 21.39 -11.30 -8.48
N LYS A 10 21.04 -12.55 -8.81
CA LYS A 10 20.07 -12.85 -9.87
C LYS A 10 18.69 -12.27 -9.55
N VAL A 11 18.17 -12.51 -8.35
CA VAL A 11 16.85 -12.00 -7.92
C VAL A 11 16.78 -10.47 -7.94
N VAL A 12 17.85 -9.79 -7.50
CA VAL A 12 17.96 -8.33 -7.53
C VAL A 12 17.94 -7.82 -8.97
N ARG A 13 18.80 -8.35 -9.85
CA ARG A 13 18.86 -7.93 -11.26
C ARG A 13 17.56 -8.18 -12.01
N GLU A 14 16.93 -9.34 -11.82
CA GLU A 14 15.61 -9.64 -12.41
C GLU A 14 14.52 -8.69 -11.91
N THR A 15 14.59 -8.29 -10.65
CA THR A 15 13.64 -7.32 -10.08
C THR A 15 13.84 -5.93 -10.68
N ILE A 16 15.09 -5.46 -10.80
CA ILE A 16 15.41 -4.18 -11.47
C ILE A 16 14.96 -4.20 -12.94
N ARG A 17 15.20 -5.31 -13.65
CA ARG A 17 14.75 -5.50 -15.04
C ARG A 17 13.23 -5.46 -15.16
N GLY A 18 12.51 -6.11 -14.24
CA GLY A 18 11.04 -6.09 -14.19
C GLY A 18 10.43 -4.71 -13.89
N VAL A 19 11.18 -3.84 -13.19
CA VAL A 19 10.83 -2.42 -13.03
C VAL A 19 11.04 -1.66 -14.34
N GLY A 20 12.09 -1.97 -15.09
CA GLY A 20 12.34 -1.43 -16.45
C GLY A 20 13.67 -0.68 -16.60
N TYR A 21 14.57 -0.78 -15.62
CA TYR A 21 15.93 -0.26 -15.73
C TYR A 21 16.81 -1.30 -16.45
N THR A 22 16.77 -1.27 -17.78
CA THR A 22 17.40 -2.27 -18.65
C THR A 22 18.40 -1.66 -19.63
N ARG A 23 18.72 -0.37 -19.46
CA ARG A 23 19.60 0.40 -20.34
C ARG A 23 20.29 1.48 -19.53
N ALA A 24 21.61 1.59 -19.65
CA ALA A 24 22.41 2.67 -19.05
C ALA A 24 21.86 4.09 -19.32
N LYS A 25 21.22 4.34 -20.48
CA LYS A 25 20.63 5.64 -20.82
C LYS A 25 19.52 6.12 -19.88
N TYR A 26 18.95 5.22 -19.07
CA TYR A 26 17.96 5.55 -18.04
C TYR A 26 18.60 6.05 -16.74
N GLY A 27 19.94 6.01 -16.65
CA GLY A 27 20.73 6.34 -15.46
C GLY A 27 21.07 5.11 -14.61
N PHE A 28 20.29 4.04 -14.69
CA PHE A 28 20.49 2.82 -13.94
C PHE A 28 20.16 1.59 -14.80
N ASP A 29 20.89 0.50 -14.61
CA ASP A 29 20.79 -0.69 -15.46
C ASP A 29 21.02 -1.97 -14.66
N ALA A 30 20.11 -2.93 -14.82
CA ALA A 30 20.16 -4.23 -14.17
C ALA A 30 21.41 -5.04 -14.52
N ASP A 31 22.00 -4.84 -15.69
CA ASP A 31 23.13 -5.65 -16.16
C ASP A 31 24.49 -5.11 -15.70
N THR A 32 24.60 -3.81 -15.45
CA THR A 32 25.88 -3.15 -15.12
C THR A 32 26.00 -2.70 -13.67
N CYS A 33 24.90 -2.65 -12.91
CA CYS A 33 24.97 -2.27 -11.49
C CYS A 33 25.72 -3.30 -10.64
N SER A 34 26.34 -2.86 -9.56
CA SER A 34 26.91 -3.76 -8.53
C SER A 34 25.81 -4.22 -7.57
N VAL A 35 25.83 -5.51 -7.21
CA VAL A 35 24.97 -6.06 -6.15
C VAL A 35 25.87 -6.53 -5.01
N ILE A 36 25.73 -5.88 -3.86
CA ILE A 36 26.50 -6.16 -2.64
C ILE A 36 25.54 -6.79 -1.63
N SER A 37 25.98 -7.85 -0.96
CA SER A 37 25.20 -8.55 0.07
C SER A 37 25.95 -8.52 1.39
N SER A 38 25.26 -8.05 2.43
CA SER A 38 25.70 -8.04 3.83
C SER A 38 24.51 -8.49 4.68
N ILE A 39 24.16 -9.77 4.57
CA ILE A 39 22.99 -10.37 5.23
C ILE A 39 23.47 -11.26 6.37
N ASP A 40 23.00 -10.96 7.58
CA ASP A 40 23.26 -11.76 8.77
C ASP A 40 22.11 -12.73 9.09
N GLU A 41 22.41 -13.73 9.92
CA GLU A 41 21.39 -14.56 10.54
C GLU A 41 20.59 -13.77 11.59
N GLN A 42 19.35 -14.21 11.86
CA GLN A 42 18.55 -13.60 12.92
C GLN A 42 19.14 -13.95 14.29
N SER A 43 19.16 -12.98 15.21
CA SER A 43 19.59 -13.20 16.60
C SER A 43 18.79 -14.35 17.25
N PRO A 44 19.46 -15.32 17.89
CA PRO A 44 18.81 -16.39 18.65
C PRO A 44 17.92 -15.86 19.78
N ASP A 45 18.28 -14.75 20.43
CA ASP A 45 17.52 -14.17 21.55
C ASP A 45 16.13 -13.68 21.09
N ILE A 46 16.05 -13.13 19.88
CA ILE A 46 14.78 -12.74 19.27
C ILE A 46 13.98 -13.98 18.88
N ALA A 47 14.65 -15.04 18.38
CA ALA A 47 13.98 -16.25 17.94
C ALA A 47 13.22 -16.95 19.08
N LEU A 48 13.74 -16.94 20.32
CA LEU A 48 13.10 -17.56 21.48
C LEU A 48 11.65 -17.10 21.71
N GLY A 49 11.37 -15.80 21.54
CA GLY A 49 10.02 -15.25 21.69
C GLY A 49 9.12 -15.45 20.47
N VAL A 50 9.71 -15.49 19.28
CA VAL A 50 8.98 -15.57 18.00
C VAL A 50 8.58 -16.99 17.65
N ASP A 51 9.46 -17.95 17.87
CA ASP A 51 9.27 -19.34 17.47
C ASP A 51 8.18 -20.03 18.30
N THR A 52 7.92 -19.54 19.52
CA THR A 52 6.81 -19.97 20.37
C THR A 52 5.46 -19.32 19.97
N GLY A 53 5.47 -18.40 18.99
CA GLY A 53 4.28 -17.74 18.44
C GLY A 53 4.01 -16.33 18.97
N GLY A 54 4.95 -15.74 19.72
CA GLY A 54 4.90 -14.35 20.16
C GLY A 54 5.19 -13.34 19.05
N ALA A 55 4.95 -12.07 19.32
CA ALA A 55 5.24 -10.99 18.37
C ALA A 55 6.74 -10.85 18.10
N GLY A 56 7.10 -10.60 16.83
CA GLY A 56 8.47 -10.38 16.36
C GLY A 56 9.19 -9.17 16.94
N ASP A 57 8.43 -8.20 17.40
CA ASP A 57 8.88 -6.94 17.99
C ASP A 57 7.71 -6.31 18.75
N GLN A 58 7.97 -5.26 19.53
CA GLN A 58 6.93 -4.36 19.96
C GLN A 58 6.46 -3.48 18.79
N GLY A 59 5.22 -3.00 18.85
CA GLY A 59 4.78 -2.02 17.86
C GLY A 59 3.29 -1.73 17.91
N LEU A 60 2.92 -0.69 17.18
CA LEU A 60 1.55 -0.27 16.94
C LEU A 60 1.27 -0.32 15.44
N MET A 61 0.08 -0.80 15.07
CA MET A 61 -0.33 -1.00 13.69
C MET A 61 -1.73 -0.44 13.53
N PHE A 62 -1.95 0.25 12.41
CA PHE A 62 -3.25 0.85 12.09
C PHE A 62 -3.84 0.22 10.84
N GLY A 63 -5.15 0.02 10.89
CA GLY A 63 -5.98 -0.43 9.80
C GLY A 63 -7.09 0.57 9.56
N PHE A 64 -7.35 0.92 8.30
CA PHE A 64 -8.37 1.91 7.97
C PHE A 64 -9.27 1.42 6.83
N ALA A 65 -10.54 1.78 6.89
CA ALA A 65 -11.49 1.64 5.80
C ALA A 65 -12.52 2.76 5.81
N THR A 66 -13.05 3.08 4.63
CA THR A 66 -14.07 4.11 4.41
C THR A 66 -14.88 3.75 3.18
N ASN A 67 -16.15 4.14 3.11
CA ASN A 67 -17.03 3.85 1.97
C ASN A 67 -16.83 4.81 0.77
N GLU A 68 -15.80 5.66 0.78
CA GLU A 68 -15.51 6.66 -0.28
C GLU A 68 -15.23 6.05 -1.67
N THR A 69 -14.74 4.80 -1.72
CA THR A 69 -14.41 4.08 -2.95
C THR A 69 -14.90 2.64 -2.89
N GLU A 70 -15.06 2.00 -4.05
CA GLU A 70 -15.46 0.59 -4.15
C GLU A 70 -14.46 -0.34 -3.42
N GLU A 71 -13.19 0.06 -3.36
CA GLU A 71 -12.13 -0.69 -2.67
C GLU A 71 -12.13 -0.48 -1.14
N LEU A 72 -13.08 0.31 -0.63
CA LEU A 72 -13.20 0.73 0.76
C LEU A 72 -11.96 1.46 1.29
N MET A 73 -11.41 2.34 0.46
CA MET A 73 -10.19 3.11 0.71
C MET A 73 -10.42 4.62 0.55
N PRO A 74 -9.59 5.49 1.16
CA PRO A 74 -9.66 6.92 0.93
C PRO A 74 -9.45 7.27 -0.55
N MET A 75 -10.25 8.20 -1.08
CA MET A 75 -10.27 8.47 -2.53
C MET A 75 -8.92 8.97 -3.06
N ALA A 76 -8.27 9.90 -2.35
CA ALA A 76 -7.04 10.54 -2.84
C ALA A 76 -5.89 9.54 -3.08
N ILE A 77 -5.62 8.65 -2.11
CA ILE A 77 -4.55 7.64 -2.25
C ILE A 77 -4.86 6.61 -3.33
N MET A 78 -6.13 6.20 -3.46
CA MET A 78 -6.55 5.28 -4.52
C MET A 78 -6.34 5.86 -5.91
N LEU A 79 -6.71 7.13 -6.12
CA LEU A 79 -6.48 7.80 -7.40
C LEU A 79 -4.97 7.96 -7.68
N ALA A 80 -4.16 8.33 -6.69
CA ALA A 80 -2.70 8.42 -6.85
C ALA A 80 -2.07 7.07 -7.22
N HIS A 81 -2.47 5.97 -6.58
CA HIS A 81 -2.02 4.63 -6.96
C HIS A 81 -2.45 4.24 -8.37
N LYS A 82 -3.71 4.50 -8.74
CA LYS A 82 -4.22 4.20 -10.08
C LYS A 82 -3.48 5.01 -11.16
N LEU A 83 -3.14 6.28 -10.91
CA LEU A 83 -2.35 7.11 -11.82
C LEU A 83 -0.94 6.54 -12.06
N THR A 84 -0.21 6.24 -10.99
CA THR A 84 1.16 5.67 -11.11
C THR A 84 1.15 4.27 -11.71
N ARG A 85 0.15 3.45 -11.41
CA ARG A 85 -0.06 2.14 -12.03
C ARG A 85 -0.35 2.28 -13.53
N ARG A 86 -1.26 3.18 -13.91
CA ARG A 86 -1.59 3.46 -15.32
C ARG A 86 -0.38 3.97 -16.10
N LEU A 87 0.42 4.86 -15.51
CA LEU A 87 1.66 5.35 -16.11
C LEU A 87 2.65 4.20 -16.40
N SER A 88 2.79 3.25 -15.46
CA SER A 88 3.60 2.05 -15.66
C SER A 88 3.03 1.13 -16.75
N GLU A 89 1.72 0.98 -16.81
CA GLU A 89 1.03 0.15 -17.81
C GLU A 89 1.22 0.70 -19.24
N VAL A 90 0.99 1.99 -19.47
CA VAL A 90 1.15 2.61 -20.81
C VAL A 90 2.59 2.57 -21.27
N ARG A 91 3.55 2.73 -20.35
CA ARG A 91 4.98 2.55 -20.64
C ARG A 91 5.28 1.11 -21.05
N LYS A 92 4.90 0.13 -20.23
CA LYS A 92 5.23 -1.29 -20.45
C LYS A 92 4.57 -1.86 -21.71
N LYS A 93 3.42 -1.30 -22.11
CA LYS A 93 2.73 -1.65 -23.36
C LYS A 93 3.25 -0.89 -24.59
N GLY A 94 4.19 0.05 -24.41
CA GLY A 94 4.70 0.89 -25.50
C GLY A 94 3.68 1.90 -26.05
N VAL A 95 2.59 2.16 -25.34
CA VAL A 95 1.61 3.20 -25.70
C VAL A 95 2.25 4.58 -25.61
N LEU A 96 3.02 4.81 -24.55
CA LEU A 96 3.90 5.97 -24.40
C LEU A 96 5.35 5.47 -24.31
N ASP A 97 5.99 5.29 -25.46
CA ASP A 97 7.33 4.71 -25.61
C ASP A 97 8.47 5.57 -25.05
N TRP A 98 8.20 6.87 -24.88
CA TRP A 98 9.13 7.84 -24.30
C TRP A 98 9.12 7.85 -22.78
N VAL A 99 8.13 7.25 -22.12
CA VAL A 99 8.04 7.20 -20.65
C VAL A 99 9.15 6.29 -20.10
N ARG A 100 9.83 6.74 -19.05
CA ARG A 100 10.87 5.99 -18.34
C ARG A 100 10.35 5.50 -16.97
N PRO A 101 11.08 4.64 -16.24
CA PRO A 101 10.50 3.94 -15.08
C PRO A 101 10.10 4.83 -13.89
N ASP A 102 10.75 5.98 -13.67
CA ASP A 102 10.48 6.84 -12.51
C ASP A 102 9.24 7.75 -12.77
N GLY A 103 8.30 7.74 -11.83
CA GLY A 103 7.05 8.48 -11.94
C GLY A 103 6.38 8.69 -10.58
N LYS A 104 5.78 9.86 -10.41
CA LYS A 104 5.14 10.33 -9.16
C LYS A 104 3.77 10.90 -9.50
N SER A 105 2.83 10.74 -8.58
CA SER A 105 1.52 11.39 -8.67
C SER A 105 1.07 11.93 -7.33
N GLN A 106 0.30 13.01 -7.35
CA GLN A 106 -0.40 13.55 -6.20
C GLN A 106 -1.81 13.95 -6.63
N VAL A 107 -2.79 13.71 -5.77
CA VAL A 107 -4.19 14.06 -6.03
C VAL A 107 -4.73 14.79 -4.81
N THR A 108 -5.24 16.00 -5.02
CA THR A 108 -5.96 16.77 -4.02
C THR A 108 -7.45 16.65 -4.29
N VAL A 109 -8.22 16.21 -3.30
CA VAL A 109 -9.67 16.03 -3.40
C VAL A 109 -10.36 17.04 -2.48
N LEU A 110 -11.38 17.71 -2.99
CA LEU A 110 -12.24 18.59 -2.21
C LEU A 110 -13.27 17.74 -1.45
N TYR A 111 -13.42 18.01 -0.16
CA TYR A 111 -14.37 17.30 0.72
C TYR A 111 -15.40 18.25 1.33
N GLU A 112 -16.61 17.75 1.53
CA GLU A 112 -17.60 18.31 2.45
C GLU A 112 -17.75 17.35 3.64
N GLY A 113 -17.17 17.72 4.79
CA GLY A 113 -16.97 16.77 5.88
C GLY A 113 -16.14 15.57 5.41
N TYR A 114 -16.72 14.37 5.46
CA TYR A 114 -16.09 13.13 4.99
C TYR A 114 -16.47 12.73 3.57
N ARG A 115 -17.33 13.49 2.89
CA ARG A 115 -17.79 13.17 1.55
C ARG A 115 -16.87 13.80 0.50
N PRO A 116 -16.25 13.02 -0.39
CA PRO A 116 -15.48 13.55 -1.51
C PRO A 116 -16.42 14.16 -2.55
N ILE A 117 -16.13 15.38 -2.99
CA ILE A 117 -16.94 16.14 -3.94
C ILE A 117 -16.34 16.09 -5.34
N ARG A 118 -15.06 16.45 -5.48
CA ARG A 118 -14.35 16.50 -6.77
C ARG A 118 -12.83 16.45 -6.57
N VAL A 119 -12.09 16.20 -7.66
CA VAL A 119 -10.65 16.37 -7.69
C VAL A 119 -10.32 17.84 -7.95
N GLU A 120 -9.63 18.48 -7.01
CA GLU A 120 -9.18 19.87 -7.11
C GLU A 120 -7.94 19.99 -7.99
N THR A 121 -6.95 19.14 -7.73
CA THR A 121 -5.63 19.24 -8.35
C THR A 121 -5.05 17.87 -8.58
N VAL A 122 -4.45 17.66 -9.76
CA VAL A 122 -3.69 16.48 -10.11
C VAL A 122 -2.28 16.90 -10.47
N VAL A 123 -1.29 16.32 -9.79
CA VAL A 123 0.12 16.46 -10.16
C VAL A 123 0.61 15.12 -10.68
N VAL A 124 1.23 15.11 -11.85
CA VAL A 124 1.93 13.95 -12.40
C VAL A 124 3.33 14.39 -12.83
N SER A 125 4.35 13.78 -12.24
CA SER A 125 5.73 13.95 -12.68
C SER A 125 6.24 12.62 -13.21
N THR A 126 6.58 12.55 -14.48
CA THR A 126 7.08 11.34 -15.13
C THR A 126 8.45 11.56 -15.74
N GLN A 127 9.35 10.61 -15.53
CA GLN A 127 10.62 10.56 -16.23
C GLN A 127 10.36 10.25 -17.71
N HIS A 128 11.08 10.90 -18.62
CA HIS A 128 10.87 10.77 -20.06
C HIS A 128 12.16 10.81 -20.88
N SER A 129 12.09 10.37 -22.14
CA SER A 129 13.18 10.57 -23.10
C SER A 129 13.47 12.06 -23.28
N PRO A 130 14.73 12.47 -23.45
CA PRO A 130 15.05 13.87 -23.73
C PRO A 130 14.52 14.36 -25.09
N ASP A 131 14.13 13.44 -25.97
CA ASP A 131 13.71 13.71 -27.35
C ASP A 131 12.22 14.09 -27.47
N VAL A 132 11.42 13.90 -26.41
CA VAL A 132 9.99 14.28 -26.41
C VAL A 132 9.82 15.71 -25.88
N SER A 133 9.01 16.52 -26.55
CA SER A 133 8.69 17.87 -26.11
C SER A 133 7.81 17.85 -24.87
N ILE A 134 7.93 18.89 -24.03
CA ILE A 134 7.15 18.98 -22.79
C ILE A 134 5.66 19.14 -23.07
N GLU A 135 5.29 19.78 -24.18
CA GLU A 135 3.91 19.93 -24.65
C GLU A 135 3.28 18.56 -24.94
N LYS A 136 4.00 17.69 -25.66
CA LYS A 136 3.56 16.33 -25.95
C LYS A 136 3.44 15.50 -24.68
N VAL A 137 4.42 15.59 -23.77
CA VAL A 137 4.35 14.92 -22.45
C VAL A 137 3.08 15.35 -21.69
N ARG A 138 2.79 16.64 -21.63
CA ARG A 138 1.62 17.18 -20.93
C ARG A 138 0.31 16.67 -21.54
N GLN A 139 0.18 16.74 -22.86
CA GLN A 139 -1.01 16.29 -23.56
C GLN A 139 -1.25 14.78 -23.38
N GLU A 140 -0.23 13.96 -23.66
CA GLU A 140 -0.40 12.50 -23.66
C GLU A 140 -0.56 11.94 -22.24
N VAL A 141 0.06 12.52 -21.20
CA VAL A 141 -0.22 12.14 -19.81
C VAL A 141 -1.67 12.46 -19.45
N LEU A 142 -2.20 13.59 -19.89
CA LEU A 142 -3.58 13.96 -19.63
C LEU A 142 -4.55 12.94 -20.26
N GLU A 143 -4.37 12.66 -21.55
CA GLU A 143 -5.23 11.77 -22.34
C GLU A 143 -5.09 10.29 -21.99
N GLN A 144 -3.85 9.80 -21.81
CA GLN A 144 -3.57 8.37 -21.67
C GLN A 144 -3.44 7.92 -20.23
N VAL A 145 -3.24 8.83 -19.27
CA VAL A 145 -3.04 8.50 -17.85
C VAL A 145 -4.11 9.11 -16.95
N ILE A 146 -4.36 10.42 -17.03
CA ILE A 146 -5.25 11.10 -16.07
C ILE A 146 -6.72 10.82 -16.39
N TYR A 147 -7.17 11.08 -17.63
CA TYR A 147 -8.58 10.89 -18.00
C TYR A 147 -9.09 9.44 -17.90
N PRO A 148 -8.29 8.40 -18.20
CA PRO A 148 -8.72 7.01 -18.01
C PRO A 148 -8.83 6.60 -16.55
N VAL A 149 -8.14 7.29 -15.63
CA VAL A 149 -8.12 6.96 -14.19
C VAL A 149 -9.17 7.77 -13.42
N ILE A 150 -9.28 9.06 -13.73
CA ILE A 150 -10.17 9.97 -13.03
C ILE A 150 -11.38 10.24 -13.93
N PRO A 151 -12.58 9.74 -13.59
CA PRO A 151 -13.76 9.91 -14.42
C PRO A 151 -14.20 11.39 -14.46
N GLU A 152 -14.91 11.77 -15.52
CA GLU A 152 -15.38 13.14 -15.75
C GLU A 152 -16.24 13.67 -14.60
N ARG A 153 -17.06 12.82 -13.96
CA ARG A 153 -17.86 13.18 -12.77
C ARG A 153 -17.03 13.73 -11.60
N LEU A 154 -15.73 13.43 -11.53
CA LEU A 154 -14.81 13.95 -10.52
C LEU A 154 -13.94 15.12 -11.04
N ARG A 155 -14.07 15.49 -12.33
CA ARG A 155 -13.31 16.53 -13.02
C ARG A 155 -14.27 17.56 -13.64
N ASP A 156 -14.92 18.36 -12.81
CA ASP A 156 -15.99 19.32 -13.14
C ASP A 156 -15.55 20.55 -13.96
N GLY A 157 -14.50 20.43 -14.78
CA GLY A 157 -13.89 21.52 -15.54
C GLY A 157 -13.03 22.48 -14.72
N LYS A 158 -13.06 22.42 -13.39
CA LYS A 158 -12.24 23.27 -12.50
C LYS A 158 -10.97 22.59 -12.00
N THR A 159 -10.78 21.30 -12.28
CA THR A 159 -9.59 20.55 -11.87
C THR A 159 -8.33 21.14 -12.51
N GLN A 160 -7.33 21.42 -11.66
CA GLN A 160 -6.02 21.91 -12.08
C GLN A 160 -5.08 20.74 -12.37
N TYR A 161 -4.31 20.80 -13.45
CA TYR A 161 -3.37 19.76 -13.84
C TYR A 161 -1.94 20.31 -13.88
N HIS A 162 -1.06 19.74 -13.07
CA HIS A 162 0.38 20.03 -13.09
C HIS A 162 1.13 18.81 -13.60
N ILE A 163 1.47 18.82 -14.89
CA ILE A 163 2.21 17.72 -15.51
C ILE A 163 3.64 18.20 -15.79
N ASN A 164 4.60 17.58 -15.12
CA ASN A 164 6.01 17.96 -15.13
C ASN A 164 6.19 19.50 -14.97
N PRO A 165 5.79 20.08 -13.83
CA PRO A 165 5.73 21.53 -13.65
C PRO A 165 7.09 22.22 -13.80
N THR A 166 8.19 21.54 -13.48
CA THR A 166 9.57 22.02 -13.66
C THR A 166 10.10 21.83 -15.07
N GLY A 167 9.29 21.33 -16.01
CA GLY A 167 9.70 21.00 -17.37
C GLY A 167 10.36 19.63 -17.47
N ARG A 168 11.59 19.56 -17.97
CA ARG A 168 12.25 18.31 -18.33
C ARG A 168 12.59 17.45 -17.11
N PHE A 169 12.25 16.16 -17.16
CA PHE A 169 12.63 15.14 -16.18
C PHE A 169 13.28 13.92 -16.88
N ALA A 170 14.56 14.04 -17.25
CA ALA A 170 15.25 13.00 -18.04
C ALA A 170 16.06 12.00 -17.20
N ILE A 171 16.66 12.47 -16.10
CA ILE A 171 17.45 11.67 -15.14
C ILE A 171 16.54 11.37 -13.95
N GLY A 172 16.43 10.10 -13.56
CA GLY A 172 15.57 9.66 -12.45
C GLY A 172 16.05 8.32 -11.91
N GLY A 173 15.28 7.72 -11.01
CA GLY A 173 15.65 6.47 -10.34
C GLY A 173 16.90 6.60 -9.46
N PRO A 174 17.63 5.49 -9.21
CA PRO A 174 18.80 5.49 -8.33
C PRO A 174 19.95 6.42 -8.74
N GLN A 175 19.99 6.82 -10.02
CA GLN A 175 20.97 7.81 -10.51
C GLN A 175 20.65 9.24 -10.03
N GLY A 176 19.37 9.54 -9.82
CA GLY A 176 18.91 10.85 -9.36
C GLY A 176 18.84 10.94 -7.84
N ASP A 177 18.30 9.91 -7.19
CA ASP A 177 18.03 9.89 -5.75
C ASP A 177 18.32 8.52 -5.13
N CYS A 178 18.80 8.50 -3.87
CA CYS A 178 19.00 7.26 -3.12
C CYS A 178 17.66 6.65 -2.66
N GLY A 179 17.44 5.36 -2.99
CA GLY A 179 16.27 4.60 -2.56
C GLY A 179 16.57 3.67 -1.38
N LEU A 180 15.71 3.68 -0.36
CA LEU A 180 15.80 2.76 0.78
C LEU A 180 14.45 2.09 1.05
N THR A 181 14.50 0.82 1.45
CA THR A 181 13.33 0.05 1.92
C THR A 181 12.63 0.80 3.07
N GLY A 182 11.30 0.84 3.05
CA GLY A 182 10.52 1.45 4.14
C GLY A 182 10.49 2.98 4.15
N ARG A 183 10.89 3.66 3.07
CA ARG A 183 10.79 5.14 2.96
C ARG A 183 9.54 5.62 2.22
N LYS A 184 8.53 4.76 2.11
CA LYS A 184 7.24 5.02 1.44
C LYS A 184 6.04 4.50 2.23
N ILE A 185 6.18 4.32 3.55
CA ILE A 185 5.15 3.70 4.42
C ILE A 185 3.76 4.36 4.34
N ILE A 186 3.68 5.69 4.17
CA ILE A 186 2.41 6.39 4.00
C ILE A 186 1.80 6.14 2.61
N VAL A 187 2.65 5.99 1.59
CA VAL A 187 2.22 5.59 0.24
C VAL A 187 1.84 4.12 0.23
N ASP A 188 2.48 3.26 1.01
CA ASP A 188 2.15 1.84 1.10
C ASP A 188 0.78 1.60 1.76
N THR A 189 0.27 2.58 2.51
CA THR A 189 -0.95 2.48 3.34
C THR A 189 -2.08 3.37 2.87
N TYR A 190 -2.39 4.44 3.60
CA TYR A 190 -3.64 5.21 3.47
C TYR A 190 -3.41 6.65 2.98
N GLY A 191 -2.20 6.97 2.52
CA GLY A 191 -1.88 8.30 1.96
C GLY A 191 -1.98 9.45 2.95
N GLY A 192 -1.85 9.16 4.26
CA GLY A 192 -1.94 10.15 5.33
C GLY A 192 -3.35 10.41 5.82
N TYR A 193 -4.35 9.66 5.32
CA TYR A 193 -5.74 9.79 5.77
C TYR A 193 -5.98 9.12 7.14
N GLY A 194 -5.28 8.01 7.41
CA GLY A 194 -5.27 7.34 8.71
C GLY A 194 -3.90 7.42 9.38
N HIS A 195 -3.85 7.05 10.64
CA HIS A 195 -2.62 7.00 11.43
C HIS A 195 -1.68 5.90 10.94
N HIS A 196 -0.41 5.98 11.35
CA HIS A 196 0.62 5.00 11.01
C HIS A 196 1.56 4.77 12.18
N GLY A 197 1.84 3.50 12.51
CA GLY A 197 2.68 3.16 13.66
C GLY A 197 4.18 3.01 13.39
N GLY A 198 4.69 3.67 12.34
CA GLY A 198 6.10 3.64 11.93
C GLY A 198 6.63 2.36 11.25
N GLY A 199 6.01 1.20 11.45
CA GLY A 199 6.49 -0.09 10.91
C GLY A 199 6.44 -0.20 9.38
N ALA A 200 7.59 -0.42 8.72
CA ALA A 200 7.64 -0.69 7.28
C ALA A 200 7.24 -2.14 6.94
N PHE A 201 6.75 -2.38 5.71
CA PHE A 201 6.30 -3.71 5.30
C PHE A 201 7.37 -4.53 4.56
N SER A 202 7.91 -4.02 3.45
CA SER A 202 8.78 -4.76 2.52
C SER A 202 10.04 -5.33 3.20
N GLY A 203 10.46 -6.54 2.79
CA GLY A 203 11.62 -7.25 3.38
C GLY A 203 11.33 -8.09 4.64
N LYS A 204 10.14 -7.99 5.23
CA LYS A 204 9.78 -8.72 6.46
C LYS A 204 8.93 -9.96 6.16
N ASP A 205 9.17 -11.08 6.84
CA ASP A 205 8.26 -12.23 6.79
C ASP A 205 7.05 -12.02 7.74
N PRO A 206 6.00 -12.87 7.66
CA PRO A 206 4.76 -12.66 8.39
C PRO A 206 4.84 -12.74 9.91
N SER A 207 5.93 -13.23 10.49
CA SER A 207 6.12 -13.21 11.95
C SER A 207 6.32 -11.79 12.48
N LYS A 208 6.63 -10.82 11.61
CA LYS A 208 6.86 -9.43 11.96
C LYS A 208 5.51 -8.70 11.92
N VAL A 209 5.02 -8.38 13.11
CA VAL A 209 3.70 -7.77 13.33
C VAL A 209 3.51 -6.46 12.56
N ASP A 210 4.59 -5.72 12.29
CA ASP A 210 4.53 -4.53 11.43
C ASP A 210 3.80 -4.78 10.11
N ARG A 211 4.00 -5.95 9.49
CA ARG A 211 3.29 -6.33 8.27
C ARG A 211 2.01 -7.08 8.58
N SER A 212 2.09 -8.17 9.33
CA SER A 212 0.94 -9.09 9.50
C SER A 212 -0.20 -8.44 10.27
N ALA A 213 0.09 -7.72 11.37
CA ALA A 213 -0.95 -7.04 12.13
C ALA A 213 -1.50 -5.80 11.41
N SER A 214 -0.70 -5.08 10.62
CA SER A 214 -1.23 -4.01 9.75
C SER A 214 -2.19 -4.57 8.69
N TYR A 215 -1.88 -5.73 8.10
CA TYR A 215 -2.78 -6.41 7.17
C TYR A 215 -4.05 -6.90 7.86
N MET A 216 -3.92 -7.44 9.08
CA MET A 216 -5.10 -7.83 9.87
C MET A 216 -5.96 -6.61 10.21
N ALA A 217 -5.37 -5.51 10.69
CA ALA A 217 -6.10 -4.30 11.02
C ALA A 217 -6.86 -3.77 9.79
N ARG A 218 -6.24 -3.77 8.59
CA ARG A 218 -6.93 -3.47 7.33
C ARG A 218 -8.11 -4.41 7.09
N TYR A 219 -7.89 -5.72 7.23
CA TYR A 219 -8.92 -6.74 7.02
C TYR A 219 -10.13 -6.53 7.96
N LEU A 220 -9.89 -6.26 9.25
CA LEU A 220 -10.93 -5.95 10.21
C LEU A 220 -11.70 -4.69 9.81
N ALA A 221 -10.99 -3.57 9.59
CA ALA A 221 -11.60 -2.30 9.20
C ALA A 221 -12.46 -2.43 7.94
N LYS A 222 -11.93 -3.11 6.91
CA LYS A 222 -12.63 -3.35 5.65
C LYS A 222 -13.91 -4.16 5.85
N ASN A 223 -13.87 -5.20 6.68
CA ASN A 223 -15.03 -6.03 6.96
C ASN A 223 -16.10 -5.28 7.79
N ILE A 224 -15.71 -4.39 8.70
CA ILE A 224 -16.65 -3.52 9.45
C ILE A 224 -17.41 -2.59 8.51
N VAL A 225 -16.70 -1.91 7.60
CA VAL A 225 -17.34 -1.00 6.62
C VAL A 225 -18.19 -1.80 5.62
N ALA A 226 -17.71 -2.95 5.14
CA ALA A 226 -18.49 -3.83 4.27
C ALA A 226 -19.75 -4.39 4.95
N ALA A 227 -19.70 -4.63 6.27
CA ALA A 227 -20.85 -5.02 7.10
C ALA A 227 -21.83 -3.86 7.36
N LYS A 228 -21.50 -2.64 6.91
CA LYS A 228 -22.26 -1.41 7.17
C LYS A 228 -22.45 -1.14 8.67
N ILE A 229 -21.48 -1.55 9.50
CA ILE A 229 -21.46 -1.25 10.94
C ILE A 229 -21.02 0.21 11.15
N ALA A 230 -20.13 0.71 10.30
CA ALA A 230 -19.72 2.11 10.23
C ALA A 230 -19.45 2.51 8.78
N ASP A 231 -19.57 3.79 8.46
CA ASP A 231 -19.21 4.31 7.12
C ASP A 231 -17.68 4.42 6.97
N ARG A 232 -16.99 4.65 8.10
CA ARG A 232 -15.54 4.63 8.19
C ARG A 232 -15.09 4.13 9.56
N VAL A 233 -13.91 3.52 9.60
CA VAL A 233 -13.35 3.03 10.86
C VAL A 233 -11.83 2.96 10.78
N GLU A 234 -11.18 3.25 11.89
CA GLU A 234 -9.79 2.97 12.15
C GLU A 234 -9.66 1.94 13.28
N ILE A 235 -8.78 0.97 13.07
CA ILE A 235 -8.45 -0.08 14.02
C ILE A 235 -6.98 0.06 14.39
N GLN A 236 -6.67 0.13 15.68
CA GLN A 236 -5.30 0.04 16.17
C GLN A 236 -5.09 -1.31 16.84
N LEU A 237 -3.99 -1.99 16.49
CA LEU A 237 -3.47 -3.14 17.22
C LEU A 237 -2.10 -2.78 17.79
N ALA A 238 -1.82 -3.20 19.02
CA ALA A 238 -0.48 -3.05 19.61
C ALA A 238 0.01 -4.36 20.22
N TYR A 239 1.31 -4.62 20.11
CA TYR A 239 1.96 -5.84 20.63
C TYR A 239 3.20 -5.49 21.45
N ALA A 240 3.51 -6.35 22.40
CA ALA A 240 4.80 -6.40 23.09
C ALA A 240 5.62 -7.60 22.56
N ILE A 241 6.94 -7.43 22.45
CA ILE A 241 7.82 -8.48 21.93
C ILE A 241 7.69 -9.79 22.72
N GLY A 242 7.58 -10.92 22.02
CA GLY A 242 7.41 -12.25 22.65
C GLY A 242 6.03 -12.52 23.26
N VAL A 243 5.11 -11.54 23.28
CA VAL A 243 3.74 -11.73 23.77
C VAL A 243 2.81 -12.03 22.59
N ALA A 244 2.00 -13.09 22.73
CA ALA A 244 1.09 -13.51 21.66
C ALA A 244 -0.17 -12.65 21.56
N GLN A 245 -0.75 -12.26 22.69
CA GLN A 245 -1.98 -11.45 22.70
C GLN A 245 -1.66 -9.97 22.47
N PRO A 246 -2.50 -9.24 21.70
CA PRO A 246 -2.33 -7.80 21.58
C PRO A 246 -2.54 -7.13 22.93
N VAL A 247 -1.68 -6.17 23.25
CA VAL A 247 -1.81 -5.33 24.47
C VAL A 247 -2.91 -4.28 24.32
N SER A 248 -3.28 -3.95 23.08
CA SER A 248 -4.38 -3.03 22.76
C SER A 248 -5.08 -3.45 21.47
N VAL A 249 -6.41 -3.31 21.47
CA VAL A 249 -7.28 -3.32 20.28
C VAL A 249 -8.18 -2.10 20.44
N MET A 250 -8.01 -1.07 19.61
CA MET A 250 -8.80 0.16 19.66
C MET A 250 -9.61 0.30 18.38
N VAL A 251 -10.83 0.81 18.50
CA VAL A 251 -11.74 1.08 17.39
C VAL A 251 -12.13 2.55 17.45
N ASP A 252 -11.99 3.27 16.35
CA ASP A 252 -12.51 4.63 16.16
C ASP A 252 -13.36 4.67 14.89
N THR A 253 -14.66 4.93 15.05
CA THR A 253 -15.63 5.01 13.93
C THR A 253 -15.85 6.43 13.45
N PHE A 254 -15.18 7.41 14.05
CA PHE A 254 -15.30 8.84 13.75
C PHE A 254 -16.76 9.33 13.83
N GLY A 255 -17.53 8.74 14.75
CA GLY A 255 -18.96 9.04 14.94
C GLY A 255 -19.88 8.45 13.87
N THR A 256 -19.38 7.57 12.99
CA THR A 256 -20.18 6.94 11.92
C THR A 256 -20.69 5.53 12.27
N GLY A 257 -20.33 5.02 13.45
CA GLY A 257 -20.75 3.71 13.94
C GLY A 257 -22.24 3.66 14.27
N LYS A 258 -22.90 2.55 13.90
CA LYS A 258 -24.29 2.23 14.28
C LYS A 258 -24.42 1.61 15.66
N ILE A 259 -23.30 1.10 16.19
CA ILE A 259 -23.18 0.56 17.54
C ILE A 259 -21.92 1.18 18.19
N ALA A 260 -21.86 1.14 19.52
CA ALA A 260 -20.75 1.73 20.26
C ALA A 260 -19.41 1.01 19.98
N GLU A 261 -18.33 1.77 19.90
CA GLU A 261 -16.96 1.27 19.66
C GLU A 261 -16.53 0.13 20.61
N PRO A 262 -16.80 0.19 21.93
CA PRO A 262 -16.49 -0.94 22.83
C PRO A 262 -17.21 -2.24 22.44
N LYS A 263 -18.42 -2.15 21.86
CA LYS A 263 -19.14 -3.33 21.39
C LYS A 263 -18.52 -3.89 20.11
N ILE A 264 -18.04 -3.03 19.22
CA ILE A 264 -17.29 -3.45 18.04
C ILE A 264 -16.01 -4.16 18.48
N GLU A 265 -15.26 -3.60 19.43
CA GLU A 265 -14.05 -4.22 19.99
C GLU A 265 -14.33 -5.63 20.54
N GLU A 266 -15.38 -5.79 21.36
CA GLU A 266 -15.80 -7.09 21.91
C GLU A 266 -16.07 -8.12 20.79
N ILE A 267 -16.82 -7.73 19.75
CA ILE A 267 -17.09 -8.58 18.60
C ILE A 267 -15.79 -8.97 17.89
N LEU A 268 -14.87 -8.03 17.66
CA LEU A 268 -13.61 -8.34 17.00
C LEU A 268 -12.76 -9.34 17.80
N ARG A 269 -12.71 -9.19 19.12
CA ARG A 269 -11.98 -10.13 20.00
C ARG A 269 -12.62 -11.52 20.04
N ALA A 270 -13.95 -11.60 19.92
CA ALA A 270 -14.67 -12.86 19.89
C ALA A 270 -14.52 -13.60 18.54
N GLU A 271 -14.56 -12.86 17.42
CA GLU A 271 -14.61 -13.43 16.07
C GLU A 271 -13.23 -13.69 15.45
N PHE A 272 -12.18 -13.01 15.91
CA PHE A 272 -10.86 -13.09 15.30
C PHE A 272 -9.76 -13.49 16.28
N ASN A 273 -8.93 -14.44 15.86
CA ASN A 273 -7.68 -14.74 16.55
C ASN A 273 -6.60 -13.73 16.16
N LEU A 274 -6.40 -12.72 17.01
CA LEU A 274 -5.45 -11.62 16.81
C LEU A 274 -4.03 -11.94 17.27
N THR A 275 -3.71 -13.18 17.62
CA THR A 275 -2.32 -13.57 17.86
C THR A 275 -1.52 -13.57 16.54
N PRO A 276 -0.18 -13.37 16.55
CA PRO A 276 0.63 -13.44 15.33
C PRO A 276 0.39 -14.72 14.53
N ARG A 277 0.31 -15.88 15.21
CA ARG A 277 -0.01 -17.16 14.56
C ARG A 277 -1.42 -17.19 13.97
N GLY A 278 -2.41 -16.74 14.73
CA GLY A 278 -3.80 -16.65 14.27
C GLY A 278 -3.96 -15.77 13.04
N ILE A 279 -3.25 -14.65 12.96
CA ILE A 279 -3.23 -13.75 11.80
C ILE A 279 -2.62 -14.45 10.58
N ILE A 280 -1.46 -15.10 10.76
CA ILE A 280 -0.77 -15.81 9.68
C ILE A 280 -1.65 -16.91 9.08
N GLU A 281 -2.35 -17.66 9.93
CA GLU A 281 -3.28 -18.73 9.52
C GLU A 281 -4.52 -18.15 8.83
N SER A 282 -5.19 -17.18 9.47
CA SER A 282 -6.43 -16.57 8.97
C SER A 282 -6.25 -15.92 7.59
N LEU A 283 -5.13 -15.23 7.38
CA LEU A 283 -4.81 -14.55 6.13
C LEU A 283 -3.96 -15.43 5.19
N ASN A 284 -3.63 -16.66 5.56
CA ASN A 284 -2.79 -17.57 4.77
C ASN A 284 -1.51 -16.87 4.27
N LEU A 285 -0.66 -16.40 5.19
CA LEU A 285 0.46 -15.51 4.86
C LEU A 285 1.75 -16.26 4.50
N ARG A 286 1.91 -17.55 4.82
CA ARG A 286 3.15 -18.29 4.50
C ARG A 286 3.22 -18.72 3.03
N ARG A 287 3.24 -17.73 2.11
CA ARG A 287 3.26 -17.89 0.65
C ARG A 287 4.12 -16.79 0.00
N PRO A 288 4.68 -17.02 -1.20
CA PRO A 288 5.49 -16.03 -1.92
C PRO A 288 4.63 -14.95 -2.63
N ILE A 289 3.81 -14.21 -1.88
CA ILE A 289 2.77 -13.31 -2.41
C ILE A 289 3.15 -11.81 -2.41
N TYR A 290 4.29 -11.46 -1.82
CA TYR A 290 4.57 -10.08 -1.42
C TYR A 290 5.18 -9.19 -2.49
N LYS A 291 5.77 -9.75 -3.56
CA LYS A 291 6.41 -8.92 -4.60
C LYS A 291 5.43 -7.94 -5.24
N LYS A 292 4.16 -8.32 -5.39
CA LYS A 292 3.11 -7.48 -5.96
C LYS A 292 2.69 -6.32 -5.05
N THR A 293 2.94 -6.39 -3.74
CA THR A 293 2.56 -5.32 -2.79
C THR A 293 3.56 -4.16 -2.77
N ALA A 294 4.81 -4.41 -3.18
CA ALA A 294 5.93 -3.46 -3.05
C ALA A 294 5.82 -2.18 -3.91
N ALA A 295 4.74 -2.04 -4.68
CA ALA A 295 4.39 -0.82 -5.40
C ALA A 295 2.86 -0.73 -5.55
N TYR A 296 2.38 0.51 -5.71
CA TYR A 296 0.95 0.84 -5.91
C TYR A 296 0.05 0.53 -4.72
N GLY A 297 0.60 0.54 -3.50
CA GLY A 297 -0.13 0.31 -2.26
C GLY A 297 -0.27 -1.16 -1.91
N HIS A 298 -0.22 -1.43 -0.60
CA HIS A 298 -0.51 -2.75 -0.03
C HIS A 298 -2.01 -3.00 0.13
N PHE A 299 -2.81 -1.93 0.16
CA PHE A 299 -4.25 -1.96 0.42
C PHE A 299 -5.06 -1.42 -0.76
N GLY A 300 -6.34 -1.79 -0.81
CA GLY A 300 -7.27 -1.31 -1.84
C GLY A 300 -7.16 -2.02 -3.18
N ARG A 301 -6.57 -3.22 -3.24
CA ARG A 301 -6.42 -3.97 -4.48
C ARG A 301 -6.91 -5.40 -4.33
N SER A 302 -7.61 -5.89 -5.34
CA SER A 302 -8.37 -7.15 -5.28
C SER A 302 -7.65 -8.36 -5.88
N GLU A 303 -6.31 -8.31 -5.99
CA GLU A 303 -5.56 -9.48 -6.46
C GLU A 303 -5.80 -10.70 -5.53
N PRO A 304 -5.94 -11.92 -6.07
CA PRO A 304 -6.28 -13.11 -5.27
C PRO A 304 -5.31 -13.41 -4.13
N GLU A 305 -4.06 -12.96 -4.27
CA GLU A 305 -3.04 -13.13 -3.25
C GLU A 305 -3.29 -12.30 -1.99
N PHE A 306 -4.00 -11.17 -2.08
CA PHE A 306 -4.21 -10.20 -1.01
C PHE A 306 -5.44 -10.54 -0.20
N THR A 307 -5.30 -11.60 0.59
CA THR A 307 -6.36 -12.15 1.45
C THR A 307 -6.92 -11.14 2.45
N TRP A 308 -6.12 -10.15 2.88
CA TRP A 308 -6.57 -9.06 3.76
C TRP A 308 -7.52 -8.05 3.09
N GLU A 309 -7.69 -8.12 1.77
CA GLU A 309 -8.64 -7.29 1.03
C GLU A 309 -10.00 -8.00 0.83
N LYS A 310 -10.19 -9.21 1.36
CA LYS A 310 -11.49 -9.87 1.34
C LYS A 310 -12.44 -9.24 2.36
N ALA A 311 -13.73 -9.21 2.00
CA ALA A 311 -14.83 -8.79 2.87
C ALA A 311 -15.72 -9.98 3.26
N ASP A 312 -15.11 -11.16 3.43
CA ASP A 312 -15.78 -12.44 3.65
C ASP A 312 -16.31 -12.64 5.09
N ARG A 313 -15.96 -11.74 6.01
CA ARG A 313 -16.45 -11.75 7.40
C ARG A 313 -17.50 -10.69 7.66
N ALA A 314 -17.84 -9.87 6.68
CA ALA A 314 -18.84 -8.81 6.81
C ALA A 314 -20.20 -9.34 7.31
N GLN A 315 -20.68 -10.47 6.77
CA GLN A 315 -21.97 -11.05 7.20
C GLN A 315 -21.96 -11.57 8.64
N ILE A 316 -20.84 -12.15 9.08
CA ILE A 316 -20.68 -12.65 10.46
C ILE A 316 -20.69 -11.45 11.42
N LEU A 317 -19.93 -10.40 11.08
CA LEU A 317 -19.90 -9.16 11.85
C LEU A 317 -21.26 -8.47 11.92
N GLN A 318 -22.00 -8.41 10.80
CA GLN A 318 -23.32 -7.82 10.76
C GLN A 318 -24.28 -8.56 11.72
N LYS A 319 -24.27 -9.90 11.71
CA LYS A 319 -25.06 -10.73 12.63
C LYS A 319 -24.67 -10.51 14.09
N ALA A 320 -23.37 -10.49 14.39
CA ALA A 320 -22.86 -10.26 15.75
C ALA A 320 -23.21 -8.85 16.27
N ALA A 321 -23.31 -7.87 15.38
CA ALA A 321 -23.75 -6.51 15.67
C ALA A 321 -25.28 -6.35 15.76
N ALA A 322 -26.06 -7.41 15.50
CA ALA A 322 -27.52 -7.39 15.42
C ALA A 322 -28.08 -6.36 14.40
N LEU A 323 -27.43 -6.27 13.23
CA LEU A 323 -27.79 -5.39 12.10
C LEU A 323 -28.17 -6.17 10.83
#